data_AF-A0A2E0SGY7-F1
#
_entry.id   AF-A0A2E0SGY7-F1
#
_cell.length_a   1.000
_cell.length_b   1.000
_cell.length_c   1.000
_cell.angle_alpha   90.00
_cell.angle_beta   90.00
_cell.angle_gamma   90.00
#
_symmetry.space_group_name_H-M   'P 1'
#
loop_
_entity.id
_entity.type
_entity.pdbx_description
1 polymer ?
#
loop_
_entity_poly.entity_id
_entity_poly.type
_entity_poly.pdbx_seq_one_letter_code
_entity_poly.pdbx_strand_id
1 'polypeptide(L)' 'MKRFILILVVILAVCAVVFGWISFDADEDSASMTLDTERVKEDTKAAVDTTNRAVQEAVEEVRETPKVDADVDVDVQE' A
#
# COMPACT_ATOMS: atom_id res chain seq x y z
N MET A 1 -6.65 -18.21 -7.97
CA MET A 1 -6.74 -16.79 -8.42
C MET A 1 -8.08 -16.14 -8.05
N LYS A 2 -9.24 -16.56 -8.61
CA LYS A 2 -10.55 -15.94 -8.30
C LYS A 2 -10.90 -15.84 -6.80
N ARG A 3 -10.64 -16.90 -6.02
CA ARG A 3 -10.87 -16.91 -4.56
C ARG A 3 -10.00 -15.91 -3.80
N PHE A 4 -8.75 -15.70 -4.25
CA PHE A 4 -7.81 -14.78 -3.62
C PHE A 4 -8.24 -13.33 -3.84
N ILE A 5 -8.70 -13.00 -5.06
CA ILE A 5 -9.26 -11.68 -5.39
C ILE A 5 -10.47 -11.37 -4.52
N LEU A 6 -11.39 -12.32 -4.33
CA LEU A 6 -12.56 -12.12 -3.45
C LEU A 6 -12.15 -11.83 -2.01
N ILE A 7 -11.18 -12.56 -1.48
CA ILE A 7 -10.66 -12.34 -0.12
C ILE A 7 -10.06 -10.93 -0.02
N LEU A 8 -9.26 -10.52 -1.02
CA LEU A 8 -8.63 -9.20 -1.05
C LEU A 8 -9.67 -8.06 -1.09
N VAL A 9 -10.74 -8.23 -1.88
CA VAL A 9 -11.84 -7.24 -1.97
C VAL A 9 -12.58 -7.13 -0.63
N VAL A 10 -12.86 -8.26 0.04
CA VAL A 10 -13.52 -8.24 1.37
C VAL A 10 -12.64 -7.54 2.40
N ILE A 11 -11.34 -7.83 2.40
CA ILE A 11 -10.39 -7.17 3.32
C ILE A 11 -10.36 -5.66 3.07
N LEU A 12 -10.27 -5.23 1.80
CA LEU A 12 -10.28 -3.80 1.46
C LEU A 12 -11.59 -3.12 1.89
N ALA A 13 -12.73 -3.78 1.69
CA ALA A 13 -14.02 -3.24 2.12
C ALA A 13 -14.10 -3.07 3.65
N VAL A 14 -13.62 -4.06 4.41
CA VAL A 14 -13.55 -3.97 5.88
C VAL A 14 -12.62 -2.84 6.32
N CYS A 15 -11.44 -2.72 5.70
CA CYS A 15 -10.53 -1.61 5.99
C CYS A 15 -11.19 -0.25 5.71
N ALA A 16 -11.86 -0.08 4.57
CA ALA A 16 -12.55 1.16 4.24
C ALA A 16 -13.61 1.55 5.28
N VAL A 17 -14.31 0.59 5.88
CA VAL A 17 -15.26 0.85 6.96
C VAL A 17 -14.54 1.20 8.27
N VAL A 18 -13.50 0.45 8.65
CA VAL A 18 -12.75 0.65 9.91
C VAL A 18 -12.00 1.99 9.93
N PHE A 19 -11.41 2.38 8.81
CA PHE A 19 -10.75 3.68 8.65
C PHE A 19 -11.75 4.84 8.48
N GLY A 20 -13.06 4.55 8.47
CA GLY A 20 -14.10 5.55 8.39
C GLY A 20 -14.16 6.26 7.04
N TRP A 21 -13.77 5.59 5.96
CA TRP A 21 -14.02 6.05 4.59
C TRP A 21 -15.46 5.78 4.17
N ILE A 22 -16.05 4.69 4.67
CA ILE A 22 -17.41 4.27 4.36
C ILE A 22 -18.18 4.18 5.67
N SER A 23 -19.26 4.97 5.79
CA SER A 23 -20.24 4.83 6.85
C SER A 23 -21.58 4.37 6.26
N PHE A 24 -22.15 3.34 6.87
CA PHE A 24 -23.49 2.85 6.54
C PHE A 24 -24.42 3.26 7.66
N ASP A 25 -25.42 4.07 7.32
CA ASP A 25 -26.49 4.45 8.22
C ASP A 25 -27.79 3.82 7.72
N ALA A 26 -28.43 3.03 8.56
CA ALA A 26 -29.64 2.29 8.21
C ALA A 26 -30.72 2.68 9.22
N ASP A 27 -31.64 3.53 8.76
CA ASP A 27 -32.88 3.85 9.47
C ASP A 27 -33.98 2.87 9.03
N GLU A 28 -35.02 2.70 9.86
CA GLU A 28 -36.12 1.72 9.64
C GLU A 28 -36.78 1.83 8.26
N ASP A 29 -36.72 3.00 7.61
CA ASP A 29 -37.31 3.27 6.29
C ASP A 29 -36.28 3.50 5.16
N SER A 30 -34.97 3.61 5.44
CA SER A 30 -33.98 3.87 4.37
C SER A 30 -32.54 3.47 4.74
N ALA A 31 -31.83 2.89 3.77
CA ALA A 31 -30.39 2.66 3.84
C ALA A 31 -29.63 3.78 3.11
N SER A 32 -28.74 4.48 3.83
CA SER A 32 -27.85 5.52 3.30
C SER A 32 -26.40 5.07 3.39
N MET A 33 -25.66 5.23 2.29
CA MET A 33 -24.22 4.97 2.23
C MET A 33 -23.49 6.29 2.02
N THR A 34 -22.69 6.70 2.99
CA THR A 34 -21.88 7.92 2.90
C THR A 34 -20.41 7.54 2.71
N LEU A 35 -19.82 8.04 1.63
CA LEU A 35 -18.39 7.89 1.34
C LEU A 35 -17.65 9.20 1.66
N ASP A 36 -16.77 9.15 2.64
CA ASP A 36 -15.98 10.30 3.08
C ASP A 36 -14.75 10.47 2.17
N THR A 37 -14.92 11.27 1.11
CA THR A 37 -13.90 11.43 0.06
C THR A 37 -12.67 12.21 0.54
N GLU A 38 -12.83 13.07 1.56
CA GLU A 38 -11.71 13.82 2.14
C GLU A 38 -10.75 12.89 2.88
N ARG A 39 -11.27 11.98 3.70
CA ARG A 39 -10.46 10.95 4.37
C ARG A 39 -9.73 10.03 3.41
N VAL A 40 -10.42 9.54 2.37
CA VAL A 40 -9.80 8.68 1.35
C VAL A 40 -8.59 9.37 0.71
N LYS A 41 -8.72 10.67 0.43
CA LYS A 41 -7.67 11.47 -0.19
C LYS A 41 -6.52 11.73 0.77
N GLU A 42 -6.79 12.01 2.04
CA GLU A 42 -5.77 12.24 3.07
C GLU A 42 -4.92 10.98 3.30
N ASP A 43 -5.56 9.84 3.50
CA ASP A 43 -4.86 8.57 3.74
C ASP A 43 -4.07 8.11 2.51
N THR A 44 -4.62 8.30 1.31
CA THR A 44 -3.88 8.03 0.05
C THR A 44 -2.65 8.91 -0.05
N LYS A 45 -2.77 10.19 0.29
CA LYS A 45 -1.64 11.13 0.25
C LYS A 45 -0.58 10.76 1.28
N ALA A 46 -0.98 10.43 2.50
CA ALA A 46 -0.06 10.00 3.56
C ALA A 46 0.71 8.72 3.19
N ALA A 47 0.03 7.74 2.58
CA ALA A 47 0.66 6.52 2.09
C ALA A 47 1.67 6.79 0.97
N VAL A 48 1.32 7.66 0.02
CA VAL A 48 2.22 8.06 -1.08
C VAL A 48 3.43 8.85 -0.56
N ASP A 49 3.23 9.78 0.38
CA ASP A 49 4.32 10.55 1.00
C ASP A 49 5.27 9.64 1.78
N THR A 50 4.73 8.70 2.56
CA THR A 50 5.53 7.71 3.30
C THR A 50 6.34 6.83 2.36
N THR A 51 5.72 6.37 1.27
CA THR A 51 6.39 5.57 0.24
C THR A 51 7.51 6.36 -0.45
N ASN A 52 7.26 7.63 -0.80
CA ASN A 52 8.28 8.49 -1.40
C ASN A 52 9.47 8.75 -0.46
N ARG A 53 9.25 8.85 0.85
CA ARG A 53 10.34 9.00 1.83
C ARG A 53 11.14 7.71 1.98
N ALA A 54 10.47 6.57 2.13
CA ALA A 54 11.13 5.27 2.24
C ALA A 54 11.95 4.93 0.98
N VAL A 55 11.46 5.29 -0.21
CA VAL A 55 12.20 5.10 -1.46
C VAL A 55 13.40 6.04 -1.55
N GLN A 56 13.28 7.30 -1.11
CA GLN A 56 14.42 8.23 -1.08
C GLN A 56 15.51 7.78 -0.10
N GLU A 57 15.14 7.36 1.11
CA GLU A 57 16.07 6.82 2.11
C GLU A 57 16.81 5.58 1.56
N ALA A 58 16.09 4.66 0.92
CA ALA A 58 16.71 3.49 0.30
C ALA A 58 17.66 3.84 -0.86
N VAL A 59 17.33 4.87 -1.67
CA VAL A 59 18.20 5.34 -2.76
C VAL A 59 19.46 6.02 -2.23
N GLU A 60 19.36 6.71 -1.09
CA GLU A 60 20.49 7.37 -0.44
C GLU A 60 21.42 6.33 0.24
N GLU A 61 20.85 5.33 0.90
CA GLU A 61 21.59 4.19 1.49
C GLU A 61 22.29 3.32 0.42
N VAL A 62 21.65 3.10 -0.74
CA VAL A 62 22.28 2.41 -1.89
C VAL A 62 23.40 3.24 -2.51
N ARG A 63 23.36 4.58 -2.43
CA ARG A 63 24.43 5.46 -2.90
C ARG A 63 25.63 5.54 -1.95
N GLU A 64 25.40 5.36 -0.65
CA GLU A 64 26.48 5.30 0.36
C GLU A 64 27.14 3.91 0.46
N THR A 65 26.55 2.88 -0.15
CA THR A 65 27.23 1.60 -0.31
C THR A 65 28.36 1.79 -1.34
N PRO A 66 29.65 1.72 -0.94
CA PRO A 66 30.72 1.70 -1.92
C PRO A 66 30.43 0.51 -2.84
N LYS A 67 30.52 0.72 -4.16
CA LYS A 67 30.44 -0.36 -5.13
C LYS A 67 31.42 -1.44 -4.68
N VAL A 68 30.91 -2.49 -4.04
CA VAL A 68 31.65 -3.72 -3.92
C VAL A 68 31.56 -4.27 -5.32
N ASP A 69 32.58 -3.96 -6.12
CA ASP A 69 32.92 -4.74 -7.29
C ASP A 69 33.11 -6.18 -6.76
N ALA A 70 32.00 -6.91 -6.69
CA ALA A 70 32.02 -8.34 -6.59
C ALA A 70 32.50 -8.79 -7.96
N ASP A 71 33.83 -8.80 -8.11
CA ASP A 71 34.52 -9.58 -9.10
C ASP A 71 34.13 -11.04 -8.80
N VAL A 72 33.02 -11.47 -9.39
CA VAL A 72 32.61 -12.87 -9.39
C VAL A 72 33.54 -13.55 -10.36
N ASP A 73 34.66 -14.03 -9.83
CA ASP A 73 35.55 -14.95 -10.53
C ASP A 73 34.73 -16.21 -10.85
N VAL A 74 34.19 -16.27 -12.06
CA VAL A 74 33.48 -17.44 -12.57
C VAL A 74 34.56 -18.46 -12.91
N ASP A 75 34.90 -19.31 -11.95
CA ASP A 75 35.78 -20.46 -12.18
C ASP A 75 35.04 -21.45 -13.08
N VAL A 76 35.29 -21.32 -14.39
CA VAL A 76 34.85 -22.28 -15.40
C VAL A 76 35.83 -23.45 -15.33
N GLN A 77 35.45 -24.50 -14.61
CA GLN A 77 36.18 -25.76 -14.66
C GLN A 77 35.87 -26.49 -15.99
N GLU A 78 36.93 -26.73 -16.78
CA GLU A 78 36.96 -27.57 -17.99
C GLU A 78 36.62 -29.04 -17.71
#